data_AF-A0A5C6YVU4-F1
#
_entry.id   AF-A0A5C6YVU4-F1
#
_cell.length_a   1.000
_cell.length_b   1.000
_cell.length_c   1.000
_cell.angle_alpha   90.00
_cell.angle_beta   90.00
_cell.angle_gamma   90.00
#
_symmetry.space_group_name_H-M   'P 1'
#
loop_
_entity.id
_entity.type
_entity.pdbx_description
1 polymer ?
#
loop_
_entity_poly.entity_id
_entity_poly.type
_entity_poly.pdbx_seq_one_letter_code
_entity_poly.pdbx_strand_id
1 'polypeptide(L)' 'MSTAGVDIQLTWEGSFVLMHTGEMNRGQPTLTVQVVPDSGTGGLTGLSGQLSVDIRDGRHFSELAYELT' A
#
# COMPACT_ATOMS: atom_id res chain seq x y z
N MET A 1 -32.76 -13.61 -24.23
CA MET A 1 -31.68 -12.61 -24.40
C MET A 1 -31.13 -12.33 -23.01
N SER A 2 -29.96 -12.86 -22.68
CA SER A 2 -29.28 -12.64 -21.41
C SER A 2 -28.02 -11.84 -21.73
N THR A 3 -27.96 -10.61 -21.25
CA THR A 3 -26.78 -9.77 -21.33
C THR A 3 -25.78 -10.32 -20.31
N ALA A 4 -24.70 -10.93 -20.78
CA ALA A 4 -23.56 -11.26 -19.93
C ALA A 4 -22.99 -9.96 -19.37
N GLY A 5 -23.06 -9.79 -18.05
CA GLY A 5 -22.35 -8.74 -17.35
C GLY A 5 -20.85 -8.96 -17.52
N VAL A 6 -20.15 -7.95 -18.01
CA VAL A 6 -18.69 -7.97 -18.12
C VAL A 6 -18.13 -7.81 -16.70
N ASP A 7 -17.63 -8.89 -16.12
CA ASP A 7 -16.74 -8.79 -14.95
C ASP A 7 -15.38 -8.28 -15.43
N ILE A 8 -15.13 -6.98 -15.25
CA ILE A 8 -13.81 -6.39 -15.52
C ILE A 8 -12.98 -6.56 -14.25
N GLN A 9 -12.20 -7.63 -14.17
CA GLN A 9 -11.09 -7.69 -13.22
C GLN A 9 -9.95 -6.83 -13.77
N LEU A 10 -9.88 -5.56 -13.35
CA LEU A 10 -8.75 -4.70 -13.68
C LEU A 10 -7.56 -5.07 -12.78
N THR A 11 -6.55 -5.73 -13.34
CA THR A 11 -5.25 -5.92 -12.71
C THR A 11 -4.37 -4.72 -13.01
N TRP A 12 -3.94 -3.99 -11.98
CA TRP A 12 -2.93 -2.95 -12.10
C TRP A 12 -1.56 -3.56 -11.88
N GLU A 13 -0.77 -3.67 -12.96
CA GLU A 13 0.58 -4.22 -12.90
C GLU A 13 1.62 -3.10 -12.82
N GLY A 14 2.54 -3.22 -11.87
CA GLY A 14 3.57 -2.23 -11.65
C GLY A 14 4.40 -2.51 -10.40
N SER A 15 5.24 -1.55 -10.05
CA SER A 15 6.04 -1.53 -8.83
C SER A 15 5.99 -0.15 -8.18
N PHE A 16 6.29 -0.08 -6.89
CA PHE A 16 6.47 1.17 -6.15
C PHE A 16 7.46 0.95 -5.01
N VAL A 17 7.90 2.01 -4.37
CA VAL A 17 8.83 1.96 -3.24
C VAL A 17 8.12 2.40 -1.96
N LEU A 18 8.35 1.66 -0.87
CA LEU A 18 7.93 2.05 0.48
C LEU A 18 9.13 2.58 1.27
N MET A 19 9.01 3.80 1.79
CA MET A 19 9.98 4.36 2.73
C MET A 19 9.52 4.08 4.17
N HIS A 20 10.42 3.52 4.97
CA HIS A 20 10.19 3.27 6.40
C HIS A 20 11.01 4.25 7.23
N THR A 21 10.36 4.94 8.16
CA THR A 21 11.03 5.76 9.16
C THR A 21 10.59 5.28 10.53
N GLY A 22 11.53 4.68 11.26
CA GLY A 22 11.32 4.14 12.59
C GLY A 22 12.11 4.91 13.63
N GLU A 23 11.46 5.23 14.74
CA GLU A 23 12.11 5.75 15.95
C GLU A 23 11.81 4.80 17.12
N MET A 24 12.78 4.65 18.01
CA MET A 24 12.58 3.98 19.29
C MET A 24 12.93 4.96 20.42
N ASN A 25 11.91 5.58 21.01
CA ASN A 25 12.08 6.48 22.13
C ASN A 25 11.96 5.69 23.44
N ARG A 26 13.11 5.35 24.04
CA ARG A 26 13.18 4.64 25.34
C ARG A 26 12.29 3.40 25.41
N GLY A 27 12.27 2.61 24.32
CA GLY A 27 11.47 1.40 24.20
C GLY A 27 10.06 1.59 23.65
N GLN A 28 9.62 2.83 23.39
CA GLN A 28 8.37 3.11 22.68
C GLN A 28 8.66 3.28 21.17
N PRO A 29 8.14 2.39 20.30
CA PRO A 29 8.35 2.50 18.87
C PRO A 29 7.35 3.46 18.24
N THR A 30 7.81 4.21 17.24
CA THR A 30 6.99 4.90 16.24
C THR A 30 7.48 4.47 14.86
N LEU A 31 6.55 4.14 13.98
CA LEU A 31 6.86 3.72 12.61
C LEU A 31 5.93 4.45 11.64
N THR A 32 6.52 5.18 10.71
CA THR A 32 5.81 5.73 9.55
C THR A 32 6.28 4.99 8.31
N VAL A 33 5.33 4.45 7.54
CA VAL A 33 5.60 3.81 6.26
C VAL A 33 4.74 4.45 5.17
N GLN A 34 5.38 4.91 4.10
CA GLN A 34 4.71 5.67 3.04
C GLN A 34 5.20 5.25 1.66
N VAL A 35 4.33 5.35 0.67
CA VAL A 35 4.74 5.27 -0.74
C VAL A 35 5.65 6.45 -1.04
N VAL A 36 6.82 6.19 -1.62
CA VAL A 36 7.70 7.26 -2.09
C VAL A 36 6.99 7.97 -3.25
N PRO A 37 6.84 9.31 -3.20
CA PRO A 37 6.20 10.07 -4.28
C PRO A 37 6.79 9.71 -5.64
N ASP A 38 5.92 9.55 -6.64
CA ASP A 38 6.27 9.24 -8.03
C ASP A 38 7.06 7.94 -8.26
N SER A 39 7.14 7.05 -7.25
CA SER A 39 7.84 5.76 -7.39
C SER A 39 7.05 4.69 -8.14
N GLY A 40 5.75 4.92 -8.36
CA GLY A 40 4.84 4.01 -9.05
C GLY A 40 5.16 3.85 -10.53
N THR A 41 5.24 2.60 -11.00
CA THR A 41 5.46 2.24 -12.41
C THR A 41 4.24 1.57 -13.02
N GLY A 42 4.13 1.58 -14.35
CA GLY A 42 3.07 0.88 -15.07
C GLY A 42 1.68 1.34 -14.65
N GLY A 43 0.79 0.39 -14.34
CA GLY A 43 -0.55 0.65 -13.82
C GLY A 43 -0.61 1.23 -12.41
N LEU A 44 0.55 1.46 -11.76
CA LEU A 44 0.65 2.08 -10.44
C LEU A 44 1.27 3.49 -10.49
N THR A 45 1.51 4.05 -11.67
CA THR A 45 1.90 5.46 -11.79
C THR A 45 0.82 6.36 -11.20
N GLY A 46 1.22 7.34 -10.38
CA GLY A 46 0.29 8.19 -9.62
C GLY A 46 -0.10 7.61 -8.24
N LEU A 47 0.40 6.43 -7.87
CA LEU A 47 0.10 5.83 -6.56
C LEU A 47 0.66 6.68 -5.43
N SER A 48 -0.20 6.98 -4.46
CA SER A 48 0.17 7.55 -3.16
C SER A 48 -0.47 6.75 -2.03
N GLY A 49 0.11 6.80 -0.84
CA GLY A 49 -0.48 6.08 0.29
C GLY A 49 0.44 5.93 1.51
N GLN A 50 -0.15 5.39 2.57
CA GLN A 50 0.53 5.03 3.81
C GLN A 50 0.19 3.59 4.20
N LEU A 51 1.21 2.86 4.64
CA LEU A 51 1.07 1.50 5.14
C LEU A 51 1.01 1.54 6.67
N SER A 52 -0.07 1.01 7.22
CA SER A 52 -0.16 0.68 8.65
C SER A 52 0.18 -0.78 8.86
N VAL A 53 0.90 -1.08 9.94
CA VAL A 53 1.24 -2.44 10.34
C VAL A 53 0.67 -2.69 11.72
N ASP A 54 -0.22 -3.68 11.82
CA ASP A 54 -0.74 -4.19 13.07
C ASP A 54 -0.13 -5.57 13.36
N ILE A 55 0.26 -5.83 14.59
CA ILE A 55 0.86 -7.11 14.99
C ILE A 55 -0.12 -7.82 15.92
N ARG A 56 -0.73 -8.91 15.43
CA ARG A 56 -1.65 -9.75 16.22
C ARG A 56 -1.08 -11.15 16.29
N ASP A 57 -0.93 -11.68 17.50
CA ASP A 57 -0.38 -13.02 17.76
C ASP A 57 0.96 -13.30 17.04
N GLY A 58 1.84 -12.29 17.01
CA GLY A 58 3.16 -12.38 16.37
C GLY A 58 3.14 -12.34 14.83
N ARG A 59 1.97 -12.08 14.20
CA ARG A 59 1.84 -11.93 12.75
C ARG A 59 1.66 -10.48 12.36
N HIS A 60 2.33 -10.08 11.30
CA HIS A 60 2.18 -8.75 10.70
C HIS A 60 0.96 -8.72 9.78
N PHE A 61 0.06 -7.80 10.06
CA PHE A 61 -1.06 -7.44 9.21
C PHE A 61 -0.78 -6.05 8.64
N SER A 62 -0.58 -5.99 7.33
CA SER A 62 -0.27 -4.75 6.62
C SER A 62 -1.52 -4.25 5.90
N GLU A 63 -1.91 -3.02 6.20
CA GLU A 63 -3.00 -2.31 5.53
C GLU A 63 -2.44 -1.11 4.80
N LEU A 64 -2.60 -1.07 3.47
CA LEU A 64 -2.20 0.07 2.66
C LEU A 64 -3.43 0.94 2.38
N ALA A 65 -3.50 2.11 3.01
CA ALA A 65 -4.42 3.15 2.59
C ALA A 65 -3.80 3.85 1.37
N TYR A 66 -4.48 3.79 0.22
CA TYR A 66 -3.94 4.32 -1.04
C TYR A 66 -4.95 5.11 -1.86
N GLU A 67 -4.39 5.94 -2.73
CA GLU A 67 -5.08 6.60 -3.82
C GLU A 67 -4.28 6.37 -5.11
N LEU A 68 -4.99 6.12 -6.21
CA LEU A 68 -4.41 6.08 -7.55
C LEU A 68 -5.17 7.06 -8.44
N THR A 69 -4.45 8.07 -8.94
CA THR A 69 -4.92 9.10 -9.87
C THR A 69 -4.40 8.88 -11.28
#